data_AF-A0A7J4FHZ9-F1
#
_entry.id   AF-A0A7J4FHZ9-F1
#
_cell.length_a   1.000
_cell.length_b   1.000
_cell.length_c   1.000
_cell.angle_alpha   90.00
_cell.angle_beta   90.00
_cell.angle_gamma   90.00
#
_symmetry.space_group_name_H-M   'P 1'
#
loop_
_entity.id
_entity.type
_entity.pdbx_description
1 polymer ?
#
loop_
_entity_poly.entity_id
_entity_poly.type
_entity_poly.pdbx_seq_one_letter_code
_entity_poly.pdbx_strand_id
1 'polypeptide(L)'
;ILDSIYMDETPDKYYIQRRKSSFVIGVSCTPDEYCFCKSVGTSYARDGFDLFLHEISRGYFVRIGSERGYEMINDNENLFEDAKLEDIEEFKQNERKRMEAFKLELNVSGIQDMLDVSYEDPVWKETADECFGCGTCNLVCPTCRCYDVVDYVGLSLKSGERVRRWDSCMLRKHGLVAGGLNFRPTRVERLRNRFNCKGSLTDGSFSCVGCERCTIYCPADINFVEVMKKVRGEL
;
A
#
# COMPACT_ATOMS: atom_id res chain seq x y z
N ILE A 1 -4.89 6.81 -2.71
CA ILE A 1 -3.81 6.85 -1.70
C ILE A 1 -2.56 7.54 -2.23
N LEU A 2 -1.75 6.96 -3.13
CA LEU A 2 -0.51 7.65 -3.56
C LEU A 2 -0.79 8.94 -4.34
N ASP A 3 -1.80 8.93 -5.22
CA ASP A 3 -2.24 10.14 -5.94
C ASP A 3 -2.64 11.26 -4.96
N SER A 4 -3.39 10.96 -3.88
CA SER A 4 -3.80 11.96 -2.89
C SER A 4 -2.64 12.54 -2.07
N ILE A 5 -1.48 11.87 -2.03
CA ILE A 5 -0.32 12.34 -1.27
C ILE A 5 0.65 13.11 -2.16
N TYR A 6 0.86 12.64 -3.38
CA TYR A 6 1.83 13.24 -4.30
C TYR A 6 1.22 14.29 -5.23
N MET A 7 -0.10 14.44 -5.26
CA MET A 7 -0.81 15.44 -6.07
C MET A 7 -1.62 16.43 -5.21
N ASP A 8 -1.30 16.53 -3.92
CA ASP A 8 -1.92 17.46 -2.97
C ASP A 8 -1.45 18.92 -3.19
N GLU A 9 -1.63 19.82 -2.23
CA GLU A 9 -1.28 21.26 -2.31
C GLU A 9 0.14 21.56 -2.83
N THR A 10 1.10 20.64 -2.60
CA THR A 10 2.47 20.72 -3.14
C THR A 10 2.77 19.51 -4.05
N PRO A 11 2.31 19.54 -5.32
CA PRO A 11 2.37 18.37 -6.17
C PRO A 11 3.80 17.98 -6.54
N ASP A 12 4.10 16.69 -6.44
CA ASP A 12 5.36 16.13 -6.88
C ASP A 12 5.41 16.00 -8.40
N LYS A 13 6.17 16.88 -9.04
CA LYS A 13 6.31 16.93 -10.51
C LYS A 13 6.79 15.61 -11.12
N TYR A 14 7.64 14.86 -10.43
CA TYR A 14 8.19 13.60 -10.95
C TYR A 14 7.14 12.50 -10.89
N TYR A 15 6.36 12.44 -9.81
CA TYR A 15 5.23 11.54 -9.68
C TYR A 15 4.17 11.83 -10.75
N ILE A 16 3.75 13.10 -10.89
CA ILE A 16 2.72 13.50 -11.86
C ILE A 16 3.13 13.14 -13.28
N GLN A 17 4.36 13.45 -13.67
CA GLN A 17 4.85 13.17 -15.02
C GLN A 17 4.81 11.66 -15.32
N ARG A 18 5.27 10.82 -14.39
CA ARG A 18 5.22 9.35 -14.53
C ARG A 18 3.78 8.85 -14.56
N ARG A 19 2.93 9.34 -13.65
CA ARG A 19 1.52 8.94 -13.55
C ARG A 19 0.72 9.27 -14.81
N LYS A 20 0.96 10.44 -15.42
CA LYS A 20 0.35 10.86 -16.70
C LYS A 20 0.92 10.13 -17.91
N SER A 21 2.20 9.77 -17.87
CA SER A 21 2.89 9.08 -18.99
C SER A 21 2.76 7.56 -18.93
N SER A 22 2.00 7.02 -17.98
CA SER A 22 1.79 5.58 -17.80
C SER A 22 0.35 5.20 -18.12
N PHE A 23 0.16 3.96 -18.54
CA PHE A 23 -1.13 3.29 -18.47
C PHE A 23 -1.13 2.35 -17.26
N VAL A 24 -2.24 2.29 -16.54
CA VAL A 24 -2.43 1.45 -15.36
C VAL A 24 -3.42 0.36 -15.71
N ILE A 25 -2.92 -0.85 -15.90
CA ILE A 25 -3.76 -2.04 -16.13
C ILE A 25 -3.73 -2.89 -14.86
N GLY A 26 -4.88 -3.05 -14.23
CA GLY A 26 -5.05 -3.91 -13.06
C GLY A 26 -5.48 -5.32 -13.45
N VAL A 27 -5.17 -6.30 -12.60
CA VAL A 27 -5.67 -7.68 -12.74
C VAL A 27 -6.25 -8.10 -11.39
N SER A 28 -7.45 -8.69 -11.39
CA SER A 28 -8.04 -9.23 -10.18
C SER A 28 -7.23 -10.40 -9.64
N CYS A 29 -7.14 -10.52 -8.32
CA CYS A 29 -6.54 -11.66 -7.65
C CYS A 29 -7.59 -12.51 -6.92
N THR A 30 -7.26 -13.78 -6.69
CA THR A 30 -7.93 -14.60 -5.66
C THR A 30 -7.23 -14.34 -4.33
N PRO A 31 -7.97 -14.07 -3.24
CA PRO A 31 -7.36 -13.83 -1.93
C PRO A 31 -6.59 -15.06 -1.44
N ASP A 32 -5.40 -14.83 -0.91
CA ASP A 32 -4.64 -15.83 -0.17
C ASP A 32 -5.11 -15.90 1.30
N GLU A 33 -4.44 -16.72 2.11
CA GLU A 33 -4.79 -16.89 3.53
C GLU A 33 -4.46 -15.68 4.41
N TYR A 34 -3.64 -14.76 3.93
CA TYR A 34 -3.18 -13.60 4.70
C TYR A 34 -4.02 -12.37 4.38
N CYS A 35 -4.38 -12.14 3.12
CA CYS A 35 -4.95 -10.85 2.72
C CYS A 35 -6.31 -10.56 3.39
N PHE A 36 -6.48 -9.30 3.80
CA PHE A 36 -7.69 -8.76 4.45
C PHE A 36 -8.15 -7.48 3.75
N CYS A 37 -7.82 -7.32 2.45
CA CYS A 37 -8.18 -6.13 1.67
C CYS A 37 -9.71 -5.88 1.63
N LYS A 38 -10.53 -6.92 1.86
CA LYS A 38 -11.98 -6.82 2.08
C LYS A 38 -12.33 -5.95 3.29
N SER A 39 -11.68 -6.17 4.44
CA SER A 39 -11.94 -5.44 5.68
C SER A 39 -11.62 -3.94 5.59
N VAL A 40 -10.65 -3.57 4.76
CA VAL A 40 -10.22 -2.18 4.57
C VAL A 40 -10.88 -1.52 3.35
N GLY A 41 -11.82 -2.21 2.67
CA GLY A 41 -12.55 -1.66 1.53
C GLY A 41 -11.74 -1.52 0.23
N THR A 42 -10.62 -2.23 0.10
CA THR A 42 -9.74 -2.17 -1.08
C THR A 42 -9.73 -3.46 -1.91
N SER A 43 -10.61 -4.41 -1.60
CA SER A 43 -10.74 -5.67 -2.35
C SER A 43 -11.26 -5.51 -3.77
N TYR A 44 -11.84 -4.35 -4.11
CA TYR A 44 -12.37 -4.06 -5.44
C TYR A 44 -11.91 -2.68 -5.91
N ALA A 45 -11.16 -2.63 -7.01
CA ALA A 45 -10.72 -1.37 -7.61
C ALA A 45 -11.90 -0.68 -8.29
N ARG A 46 -12.33 0.46 -7.75
CA ARG A 46 -13.42 1.28 -8.32
C ARG A 46 -12.89 2.27 -9.35
N ASP A 47 -11.70 2.80 -9.12
CA ASP A 47 -11.05 3.85 -9.90
C ASP A 47 -9.52 3.67 -9.90
N GLY A 48 -8.80 4.62 -10.51
CA GLY A 48 -7.34 4.69 -10.49
C GLY A 48 -6.62 3.83 -11.53
N PHE A 49 -7.36 3.18 -12.44
CA PHE A 49 -6.84 2.36 -13.53
C PHE A 49 -7.41 2.82 -14.89
N ASP A 50 -6.72 2.45 -15.97
CA ASP A 50 -7.20 2.64 -17.34
C ASP A 50 -8.01 1.42 -17.80
N LEU A 51 -7.49 0.21 -17.55
CA LEU A 51 -8.18 -1.07 -17.75
C LEU A 51 -8.06 -1.96 -16.51
N PHE A 52 -9.07 -2.77 -16.22
CA PHE A 52 -9.01 -3.77 -15.16
C PHE A 52 -9.48 -5.13 -15.67
N LEU A 53 -8.62 -6.13 -15.56
CA LEU A 53 -8.81 -7.46 -16.11
C LEU A 53 -9.31 -8.40 -15.02
N HIS A 54 -10.42 -9.09 -15.29
CA HIS A 54 -10.97 -10.13 -14.44
C HIS A 54 -10.91 -11.47 -15.16
N GLU A 55 -10.21 -12.44 -14.60
CA GLU A 55 -10.04 -13.75 -15.24
C GLU A 55 -11.39 -14.48 -15.38
N ILE A 56 -11.63 -14.99 -16.59
CA ILE A 56 -12.76 -15.85 -16.96
C ILE A 56 -12.24 -16.99 -17.83
N SER A 57 -13.03 -18.04 -18.01
CA SER A 57 -12.64 -19.28 -18.70
C SER A 57 -12.04 -19.08 -20.10
N ARG A 58 -12.47 -18.06 -20.84
CA ARG A 58 -12.01 -17.75 -22.20
C ARG A 58 -10.97 -16.63 -22.28
N GLY A 59 -10.51 -16.08 -21.16
CA GLY A 59 -9.56 -14.97 -21.12
C GLY A 59 -9.85 -13.99 -19.99
N TYR A 60 -10.09 -12.72 -20.32
CA TYR A 60 -10.35 -11.67 -19.33
C TYR A 60 -11.61 -10.88 -19.65
N PHE A 61 -12.48 -10.73 -18.65
CA PHE A 61 -13.52 -9.71 -18.63
C PHE A 61 -12.87 -8.36 -18.29
N VAL A 62 -12.98 -7.40 -19.20
CA VAL A 62 -12.26 -6.11 -19.11
C VAL A 62 -13.20 -5.00 -18.68
N ARG A 63 -12.84 -4.29 -17.62
CA ARG A 63 -13.48 -3.03 -17.22
C ARG A 63 -12.67 -1.85 -17.70
N ILE A 64 -13.35 -0.87 -18.29
CA ILE A 64 -12.76 0.39 -18.73
C ILE A 64 -12.86 1.39 -17.57
N GLY A 65 -11.73 1.95 -17.15
CA GLY A 65 -11.63 2.87 -16.01
C GLY A 65 -11.33 4.33 -16.40
N SER A 66 -10.94 4.58 -17.65
CA SER A 66 -10.61 5.92 -18.13
C SER A 66 -10.89 6.09 -19.62
N GLU A 67 -10.94 7.34 -20.09
CA GLU A 67 -11.03 7.68 -21.52
C GLU A 67 -9.85 7.11 -22.31
N ARG A 68 -8.63 7.21 -21.78
CA ARG A 68 -7.42 6.61 -22.36
C ARG A 68 -7.50 5.08 -22.45
N GLY A 69 -8.18 4.43 -21.51
CA GLY A 69 -8.45 3.00 -21.56
C GLY A 69 -9.45 2.63 -22.67
N TYR A 70 -10.45 3.46 -22.90
CA TYR A 70 -11.40 3.30 -24.00
C TYR A 70 -10.70 3.44 -25.36
N GLU A 71 -9.91 4.50 -25.54
CA GLU A 71 -9.08 4.71 -26.75
C GLU A 71 -8.16 3.51 -27.02
N MET A 72 -7.52 2.97 -25.98
CA MET A 72 -6.66 1.79 -26.10
C MET A 72 -7.41 0.56 -26.65
N ILE A 73 -8.64 0.32 -26.20
CA ILE A 73 -9.45 -0.79 -26.71
C ILE A 73 -9.82 -0.54 -28.18
N ASN A 74 -10.24 0.69 -28.51
CA ASN A 74 -10.63 1.06 -29.88
C ASN A 74 -9.46 0.96 -30.87
N ASP A 75 -8.25 1.37 -30.46
CA ASP A 75 -7.05 1.26 -31.29
C ASP A 75 -6.57 -0.19 -31.47
N ASN A 76 -7.07 -1.12 -30.66
CA ASN A 76 -6.66 -2.53 -30.64
C ASN A 76 -7.89 -3.45 -30.71
N GLU A 77 -8.93 -3.07 -31.47
CA GLU A 77 -10.19 -3.82 -31.60
C GLU A 77 -10.00 -5.31 -31.91
N ASN A 78 -8.92 -5.69 -32.59
CA ASN A 78 -8.60 -7.07 -32.90
C ASN A 78 -8.23 -7.94 -31.67
N LEU A 79 -7.95 -7.33 -30.52
CA LEU A 79 -7.64 -7.99 -29.25
C LEU A 79 -8.85 -8.08 -28.31
N PHE A 80 -9.95 -7.38 -28.63
CA PHE A 80 -11.12 -7.26 -27.78
C PHE A 80 -12.39 -7.67 -28.52
N GLU A 81 -13.37 -8.13 -27.78
CA GLU A 81 -14.72 -8.36 -28.30
C GLU A 81 -15.73 -8.00 -27.21
N ASP A 82 -16.96 -7.71 -27.61
CA ASP A 82 -18.03 -7.42 -26.66
C ASP A 82 -18.28 -8.62 -25.74
N ALA A 83 -18.43 -8.32 -24.45
CA ALA A 83 -18.73 -9.33 -23.44
C ALA A 83 -20.09 -9.98 -23.72
N LYS A 84 -20.12 -11.31 -23.74
CA LYS A 84 -21.35 -12.10 -23.90
C LYS A 84 -22.08 -12.24 -22.56
N LEU A 85 -23.33 -12.68 -22.58
CA LEU A 85 -24.10 -12.88 -21.35
C LEU A 85 -23.44 -13.92 -20.43
N GLU A 86 -22.83 -14.95 -21.02
CA GLU A 86 -22.09 -15.99 -20.30
C GLU A 86 -20.86 -15.41 -19.58
N ASP A 87 -20.14 -14.48 -20.21
CA ASP A 87 -18.95 -13.81 -19.64
C ASP A 87 -19.34 -12.98 -18.41
N ILE A 88 -20.46 -12.25 -18.50
CA ILE A 88 -20.97 -11.42 -17.41
C ILE A 88 -21.40 -12.29 -16.23
N GLU A 89 -22.04 -13.42 -16.49
CA GLU A 89 -22.50 -14.31 -15.42
C GLU A 89 -21.34 -15.07 -14.78
N GLU A 90 -20.34 -15.49 -15.55
CA GLU A 90 -19.10 -16.06 -15.03
C GLU A 90 -18.36 -15.04 -14.14
N PHE A 91 -18.23 -13.80 -14.60
CA PHE A 91 -17.63 -12.71 -13.81
C PHE A 91 -18.33 -12.55 -12.45
N LYS A 92 -19.68 -12.50 -12.42
CA LYS A 92 -20.44 -12.39 -11.17
C LYS A 92 -20.20 -13.59 -10.25
N GLN A 93 -20.16 -14.80 -10.80
CA GLN A 93 -19.91 -16.01 -10.02
C GLN A 93 -18.49 -16.02 -9.43
N ASN A 94 -17.49 -15.65 -10.23
CA ASN A 94 -16.10 -15.56 -9.79
C ASN A 94 -15.94 -14.50 -8.69
N GLU A 95 -16.62 -13.35 -8.81
CA GLU A 95 -16.58 -12.31 -7.78
C GLU A 95 -17.24 -12.77 -6.47
N ARG A 96 -18.36 -13.49 -6.51
CA ARG A 96 -18.98 -14.07 -5.30
C ARG A 96 -18.04 -15.05 -4.61
N LYS A 97 -17.48 -16.02 -5.37
CA LYS A 97 -16.50 -16.99 -4.86
C LYS A 97 -15.29 -16.29 -4.24
N ARG A 98 -14.79 -15.23 -4.88
CA ARG A 98 -13.66 -14.43 -4.39
C ARG A 98 -13.97 -13.76 -3.05
N MET A 99 -15.18 -13.20 -2.89
CA MET A 99 -15.60 -12.54 -1.65
C MET A 99 -15.81 -13.51 -0.47
N GLU A 100 -16.13 -14.76 -0.77
CA GLU A 100 -16.25 -15.87 0.19
C GLU A 100 -14.88 -16.48 0.55
N ALA A 101 -13.86 -16.34 -0.30
CA ALA A 101 -12.54 -16.92 -0.10
C ALA A 101 -11.65 -16.17 0.92
N PHE A 102 -12.04 -14.97 1.36
CA PHE A 102 -11.33 -14.24 2.41
C PHE A 102 -11.42 -14.98 3.75
N LYS A 103 -10.28 -15.28 4.36
CA LYS A 103 -10.18 -15.99 5.65
C LYS A 103 -9.86 -15.07 6.83
N LEU A 104 -9.21 -13.95 6.57
CA LEU A 104 -8.76 -13.02 7.59
C LEU A 104 -9.63 -11.77 7.59
N GLU A 105 -10.01 -11.33 8.80
CA GLU A 105 -10.79 -10.12 9.02
C GLU A 105 -10.14 -9.24 10.10
N LEU A 106 -10.21 -7.93 9.88
CA LEU A 106 -9.81 -6.90 10.83
C LEU A 106 -10.93 -5.86 10.96
N ASN A 107 -11.34 -5.56 12.19
CA ASN A 107 -12.27 -4.45 12.41
C ASN A 107 -11.53 -3.11 12.33
N VAL A 108 -11.78 -2.35 11.27
CA VAL A 108 -11.17 -1.03 11.04
C VAL A 108 -11.99 0.12 11.63
N SER A 109 -13.18 -0.15 12.16
CA SER A 109 -14.04 0.87 12.75
C SER A 109 -13.39 1.45 14.02
N GLY A 110 -13.27 2.77 14.08
CA GLY A 110 -12.63 3.48 15.20
C GLY A 110 -11.15 3.16 15.38
N ILE A 111 -10.47 2.61 14.36
CA ILE A 111 -9.09 2.13 14.52
C ILE A 111 -8.10 3.26 14.82
N GLN A 112 -8.38 4.47 14.34
CA GLN A 112 -7.57 5.64 14.66
C GLN A 112 -7.65 5.97 16.15
N ASP A 113 -8.87 6.01 16.71
CA ASP A 113 -9.08 6.25 18.15
C ASP A 113 -8.38 5.18 19.00
N MET A 114 -8.46 3.91 18.57
CA MET A 114 -7.76 2.81 19.25
C MET A 114 -6.24 3.01 19.23
N LEU A 115 -5.67 3.39 18.08
CA LEU A 115 -4.23 3.66 17.97
C LEU A 115 -3.78 4.84 18.84
N ASP A 116 -4.61 5.88 18.93
CA ASP A 116 -4.35 7.06 19.76
C ASP A 116 -4.40 6.73 21.26
N VAL A 117 -5.39 5.95 21.71
CA VAL A 117 -5.51 5.53 23.11
C VAL A 117 -4.42 4.52 23.48
N SER A 118 -4.03 3.64 22.57
CA SER A 118 -2.96 2.66 22.79
C SER A 118 -1.55 3.25 22.67
N TYR A 119 -1.35 4.57 22.64
CA TYR A 119 -0.03 5.16 22.37
C TYR A 119 1.10 4.66 23.29
N GLU A 120 0.80 4.47 24.58
CA GLU A 120 1.72 3.95 25.62
C GLU A 120 1.51 2.47 25.94
N ASP A 121 0.76 1.75 25.10
CA ASP A 121 0.42 0.35 25.34
C ASP A 121 1.66 -0.58 25.28
N PRO A 122 1.79 -1.58 26.17
CA PRO A 122 2.89 -2.55 26.17
C PRO A 122 3.09 -3.28 24.85
N VAL A 123 2.03 -3.44 24.03
CA VAL A 123 2.08 -4.10 22.71
C VAL A 123 3.20 -3.55 21.83
N TRP A 124 3.49 -2.25 21.91
CA TRP A 124 4.55 -1.64 21.11
C TRP A 124 5.93 -2.10 21.54
N LYS A 125 6.15 -2.26 22.84
CA LYS A 125 7.43 -2.73 23.37
C LYS A 125 7.62 -4.21 23.05
N GLU A 126 6.61 -5.03 23.30
CA GLU A 126 6.63 -6.47 23.00
C GLU A 126 6.93 -6.72 21.52
N THR A 127 6.18 -6.06 20.63
CA THR A 127 6.37 -6.19 19.17
C THR A 127 7.74 -5.62 18.73
N ALA A 128 8.22 -4.54 19.35
CA ALA A 128 9.50 -3.94 19.00
C ALA A 128 10.71 -4.77 19.47
N ASP A 129 10.56 -5.56 20.53
CA ASP A 129 11.60 -6.46 21.03
C ASP A 129 11.89 -7.58 20.03
N GLU A 130 10.84 -8.12 19.40
CA GLU A 130 10.93 -9.06 18.27
C GLU A 130 11.43 -8.39 16.98
N CYS A 131 11.04 -7.14 16.72
CA CYS A 131 11.30 -6.46 15.45
C CYS A 131 12.80 -6.17 15.22
N PHE A 132 13.37 -6.64 14.11
CA PHE A 132 14.74 -6.29 13.74
C PHE A 132 14.95 -4.84 13.25
N GLY A 133 13.86 -4.10 12.98
CA GLY A 133 13.95 -2.74 12.46
C GLY A 133 14.56 -2.65 11.05
N CYS A 134 14.50 -3.73 10.28
CA CYS A 134 15.12 -3.84 8.94
C CYS A 134 14.44 -2.99 7.85
N GLY A 135 13.17 -2.61 8.04
CA GLY A 135 12.41 -1.82 7.08
C GLY A 135 11.83 -2.59 5.89
N THR A 136 11.93 -3.93 5.84
CA THR A 136 11.32 -4.76 4.78
C THR A 136 9.84 -4.47 4.59
N CYS A 137 9.10 -4.30 5.69
CA CYS A 137 7.68 -3.99 5.68
C CYS A 137 7.33 -2.66 5.00
N ASN A 138 8.30 -1.74 4.82
CA ASN A 138 8.14 -0.52 4.02
C ASN A 138 8.45 -0.78 2.55
N LEU A 139 9.52 -1.52 2.25
CA LEU A 139 9.96 -1.80 0.89
C LEU A 139 8.93 -2.58 0.08
N VAL A 140 8.20 -3.49 0.73
CA VAL A 140 7.17 -4.31 0.07
C VAL A 140 5.78 -3.66 0.09
N CYS A 141 5.60 -2.54 0.80
CA CYS A 141 4.29 -1.92 0.97
C CYS A 141 4.00 -0.93 -0.17
N PRO A 142 2.87 -1.09 -0.88
CA PRO A 142 2.56 -0.26 -2.05
C PRO A 142 2.18 1.18 -1.68
N THR A 143 1.80 1.42 -0.42
CA THR A 143 1.41 2.75 0.08
C THR A 143 2.51 3.38 0.93
N CYS A 144 3.68 2.73 1.07
CA CYS A 144 4.83 3.36 1.69
C CYS A 144 5.44 4.39 0.73
N ARG A 145 5.92 5.48 1.33
CA ARG A 145 6.29 6.71 0.62
C ARG A 145 7.47 7.44 1.27
N CYS A 146 8.14 6.78 2.21
CA CYS A 146 9.34 7.31 2.83
C CYS A 146 10.47 7.28 1.80
N TYR A 147 11.16 8.40 1.66
CA TYR A 147 12.32 8.52 0.79
C TYR A 147 13.38 9.39 1.47
N ASP A 148 14.60 9.26 0.98
CA ASP A 148 15.76 10.07 1.35
C ASP A 148 16.26 10.80 0.10
N VAL A 149 16.93 11.93 0.30
CA VAL A 149 17.52 12.74 -0.77
C VAL A 149 19.01 12.85 -0.51
N VAL A 150 19.80 12.33 -1.44
CA VAL A 150 21.26 12.29 -1.33
C VAL A 150 21.86 13.17 -2.42
N ASP A 151 22.82 14.01 -2.02
CA ASP A 151 23.64 14.79 -2.93
C ASP A 151 24.96 14.04 -3.20
N TYR A 152 25.21 13.70 -4.46
CA TYR A 152 26.49 13.17 -4.92
C TYR A 152 27.27 14.29 -5.60
N VAL A 153 28.43 14.63 -5.07
CA VAL A 153 29.31 15.64 -5.65
C VAL A 153 30.25 14.94 -6.64
N GLY A 154 30.33 15.46 -7.87
CA GLY A 154 31.25 14.97 -8.87
C GLY A 154 32.70 15.13 -8.41
N LEU A 155 33.58 14.21 -8.80
CA LEU A 155 34.98 14.18 -8.36
C LEU A 155 35.74 15.49 -8.65
N SER A 156 35.34 16.22 -9.70
CA SER A 156 35.93 17.52 -10.05
C SER A 156 35.45 18.69 -9.18
N LEU A 157 34.47 18.46 -8.29
CA LEU A 157 33.77 19.46 -7.48
C LEU A 157 33.07 20.56 -8.30
N LYS A 158 32.88 20.37 -9.61
CA LYS A 158 32.21 21.33 -10.52
C LYS A 158 30.79 20.93 -10.91
N SER A 159 30.38 19.72 -10.56
CA SER A 159 29.06 19.19 -10.83
C SER A 159 28.60 18.31 -9.67
N GLY A 160 27.32 17.98 -9.65
CA GLY A 160 26.76 17.02 -8.72
C GLY A 160 25.36 16.61 -9.16
N GLU A 161 24.83 15.59 -8.52
CA GLU A 161 23.47 15.11 -8.72
C GLU A 161 22.75 14.99 -7.38
N ARG A 162 21.47 15.37 -7.37
CA ARG A 162 20.57 15.17 -6.23
C ARG A 162 19.62 14.04 -6.55
N VAL A 163 19.74 12.94 -5.82
CA VAL A 163 19.00 11.70 -6.09
C VAL A 163 18.02 11.42 -4.96
N ARG A 164 16.75 11.21 -5.34
CA ARG A 164 15.75 10.64 -4.45
C ARG A 164 15.88 9.12 -4.46
N ARG A 165 16.01 8.50 -3.28
CA ARG A 165 16.02 7.04 -3.11
C ARG A 165 14.96 6.60 -2.11
N TRP A 166 14.47 5.38 -2.27
CA TRP A 166 13.61 4.76 -1.27
C TRP A 166 14.32 4.70 0.08
N ASP A 167 13.59 5.02 1.14
CA ASP A 167 14.05 4.90 2.52
C ASP A 167 12.91 4.38 3.39
N SER A 168 13.18 4.08 4.65
CA SER A 168 12.19 3.49 5.55
C SER A 168 12.18 4.19 6.89
N CYS A 169 10.99 4.59 7.34
CA CYS A 169 10.78 5.13 8.69
C CYS A 169 11.13 4.14 9.82
N MET A 170 11.35 2.86 9.50
CA MET A 170 11.85 1.85 10.44
C MET A 170 13.37 1.92 10.64
N LEU A 171 14.11 2.51 9.71
CA LEU A 171 15.56 2.64 9.80
C LEU A 171 15.91 3.80 10.73
N ARG A 172 16.81 3.55 11.70
CA ARG A 172 17.24 4.54 12.69
C ARG A 172 17.74 5.84 12.03
N LYS A 173 18.47 5.73 10.92
CA LYS A 173 19.02 6.88 10.19
C LYS A 173 17.95 7.81 9.60
N HIS A 174 16.74 7.31 9.33
CA HIS A 174 15.67 8.11 8.71
C HIS A 174 15.20 9.26 9.62
N GLY A 175 15.22 9.05 10.94
CA GLY A 175 14.85 10.07 11.92
C GLY A 175 16.00 10.95 12.38
N LEU A 176 17.23 10.72 11.89
CA LEU A 176 18.43 11.45 12.32
C LEU A 176 18.52 12.79 11.57
N VAL A 177 18.66 13.88 12.32
CA VAL A 177 18.81 15.23 11.77
C VAL A 177 20.15 15.87 12.15
N ALA A 178 20.42 17.04 11.57
CA ALA A 178 21.61 17.83 11.89
C ALA A 178 21.74 18.04 13.42
N GLY A 179 22.96 17.89 13.93
CA GLY A 179 23.23 17.94 15.38
C GLY A 179 23.10 16.59 16.09
N GLY A 180 22.81 15.50 15.38
CA GLY A 180 22.77 14.14 15.95
C GLY A 180 21.47 13.79 16.69
N LEU A 181 20.50 14.71 16.71
CA LEU A 181 19.18 14.46 17.27
C LEU A 181 18.42 13.44 16.40
N ASN A 182 17.62 12.60 17.05
CA ASN A 182 16.77 11.65 16.37
C ASN A 182 15.36 11.74 16.95
N PHE A 183 14.36 11.96 16.09
CA PHE A 183 12.96 12.08 16.54
C PHE A 183 12.31 10.75 16.91
N ARG A 184 12.90 9.61 16.50
CA ARG A 184 12.43 8.26 16.81
C ARG A 184 13.63 7.32 17.03
N PRO A 185 14.43 7.55 18.10
CA PRO A 185 15.68 6.83 18.33
C PRO A 185 15.49 5.33 18.57
N THR A 186 14.35 4.91 19.11
CA THR A 186 14.07 3.51 19.48
C THR A 186 13.21 2.78 18.45
N ARG A 187 13.25 1.43 18.47
CA ARG A 187 12.39 0.60 17.62
C ARG A 187 10.90 0.79 17.94
N VAL A 188 10.57 1.00 19.22
CA VAL A 188 9.20 1.23 19.72
C VAL A 188 8.56 2.42 19.01
N GLU A 189 9.21 3.58 19.02
CA GLU A 189 8.68 4.80 18.40
C GLU A 189 8.51 4.66 16.88
N ARG A 190 9.44 3.96 16.21
CA ARG A 190 9.39 3.73 14.76
C ARG A 190 8.27 2.76 14.38
N LEU A 191 8.13 1.66 15.13
CA LEU A 191 7.07 0.68 14.96
C LEU A 191 5.70 1.34 15.18
N ARG A 192 5.50 2.03 16.30
CA ARG A 192 4.26 2.78 16.59
C ARG A 192 3.93 3.77 15.49
N ASN A 193 4.89 4.56 15.03
CA ASN A 193 4.71 5.50 13.91
C ASN A 193 4.26 4.79 12.62
N ARG A 194 4.82 3.61 12.31
CA ARG A 194 4.42 2.83 11.13
C ARG A 194 2.96 2.41 11.23
N PHE A 195 2.55 1.81 12.35
CA PHE A 195 1.18 1.34 12.54
C PHE A 195 0.19 2.50 12.53
N ASN A 196 0.50 3.61 13.22
CA ASN A 196 -0.29 4.83 13.15
C ASN A 196 -0.42 5.35 11.70
N CYS A 197 0.69 5.44 10.96
CA CYS A 197 0.69 5.89 9.56
C CYS A 197 -0.18 5.03 8.65
N LYS A 198 -0.24 3.72 8.91
CA LYS A 198 -1.10 2.81 8.17
C LYS A 198 -2.55 2.82 8.66
N GLY A 199 -2.75 3.17 9.93
CA GLY A 199 -4.04 3.20 10.61
C GLY A 199 -4.90 4.42 10.28
N SER A 200 -4.31 5.60 10.07
CA SER A 200 -4.93 6.85 9.56
C SER A 200 -4.29 8.09 10.23
N LEU A 201 -3.01 8.40 9.92
CA LEU A 201 -2.36 9.61 10.46
C LEU A 201 -2.64 10.89 9.66
N THR A 202 -3.14 10.81 8.41
CA THR A 202 -3.02 11.95 7.47
C THR A 202 -4.29 12.41 6.79
N ASP A 203 -5.36 11.62 6.71
CA ASP A 203 -6.52 11.98 5.87
C ASP A 203 -7.86 11.34 6.30
N GLY A 204 -7.94 10.77 7.51
CA GLY A 204 -9.15 10.05 7.96
C GLY A 204 -9.38 8.73 7.22
N SER A 205 -8.46 8.31 6.35
CA SER A 205 -8.55 7.08 5.57
C SER A 205 -7.49 6.06 5.99
N PHE A 206 -7.87 4.79 5.96
CA PHE A 206 -6.96 3.70 6.27
C PHE A 206 -5.91 3.57 5.15
N SER A 207 -4.66 3.94 5.44
CA SER A 207 -3.55 3.98 4.48
C SER A 207 -2.99 2.60 4.11
N CYS A 208 -3.53 1.51 4.67
CA CYS A 208 -3.18 0.14 4.33
C CYS A 208 -4.22 -0.48 3.38
N VAL A 209 -3.75 -1.22 2.37
CA VAL A 209 -4.60 -1.89 1.36
C VAL A 209 -4.85 -3.37 1.66
N GLY A 210 -4.53 -3.82 2.88
CA GLY A 210 -4.80 -5.20 3.33
C GLY A 210 -4.12 -6.32 2.53
N CYS A 211 -2.99 -6.05 1.87
CA CYS A 211 -2.29 -7.01 1.02
C CYS A 211 -1.31 -7.94 1.76
N GLU A 212 -1.11 -7.74 3.07
CA GLU A 212 -0.24 -8.54 3.96
C GLU A 212 1.21 -8.82 3.56
N ARG A 213 1.73 -8.23 2.48
CA ARG A 213 3.14 -8.35 2.10
C ARG A 213 4.10 -8.00 3.25
N CYS A 214 3.73 -7.07 4.13
CA CYS A 214 4.57 -6.72 5.27
C CYS A 214 4.70 -7.83 6.31
N THR A 215 3.70 -8.69 6.44
CA THR A 215 3.70 -9.87 7.30
C THR A 215 4.45 -11.01 6.61
N ILE A 216 4.10 -11.31 5.36
CA ILE A 216 4.70 -12.41 4.57
C ILE A 216 6.22 -12.28 4.47
N TYR A 217 6.73 -11.05 4.27
CA TYR A 217 8.17 -10.80 4.13
C TYR A 217 8.83 -10.34 5.44
N CYS A 218 8.15 -10.45 6.59
CA CYS A 218 8.74 -10.08 7.87
C CYS A 218 9.72 -11.17 8.34
N PRO A 219 11.03 -10.90 8.48
CA PRO A 219 11.97 -11.92 8.96
C PRO A 219 11.85 -12.24 10.45
N ALA A 220 10.98 -11.51 11.17
CA ALA A 220 10.69 -11.71 12.58
C ALA A 220 9.25 -12.22 12.79
N ASP A 221 8.57 -12.64 11.72
CA ASP A 221 7.20 -13.21 11.74
C ASP A 221 6.12 -12.30 12.38
N ILE A 222 6.38 -11.00 12.50
CA ILE A 222 5.41 -10.02 13.01
C ILE A 222 4.22 -9.92 12.04
N ASN A 223 3.03 -10.28 12.53
CA ASN A 223 1.77 -10.18 11.82
C ASN A 223 1.08 -8.83 12.05
N PHE A 224 0.80 -8.09 10.97
CA PHE A 224 0.17 -6.78 11.06
C PHE A 224 -1.24 -6.85 11.67
N VAL A 225 -2.06 -7.83 11.27
CA VAL A 225 -3.43 -7.98 11.77
C VAL A 225 -3.44 -8.36 13.25
N GLU A 226 -2.56 -9.24 13.70
CA GLU A 226 -2.45 -9.60 15.12
C GLU A 226 -2.09 -8.40 15.99
N VAL A 227 -1.09 -7.59 15.57
CA VAL A 227 -0.74 -6.37 16.31
C VAL A 227 -1.91 -5.39 16.35
N MET A 228 -2.66 -5.24 15.25
CA MET A 228 -3.85 -4.40 15.23
C MET A 228 -4.97 -4.94 16.13
N LYS A 229 -5.13 -6.26 16.25
CA LYS A 229 -6.09 -6.88 17.19
C LYS A 229 -5.69 -6.67 18.65
N LYS A 230 -4.39 -6.78 18.98
CA LYS A 230 -3.86 -6.45 20.31
C LYS A 230 -4.11 -4.98 20.67
N VAL A 231 -3.85 -4.05 19.75
CA VAL A 231 -4.16 -2.61 19.92
C VAL A 231 -5.65 -2.39 20.22
N ARG A 232 -6.54 -3.22 19.64
CA ARG A 232 -7.98 -3.16 19.90
C ARG A 232 -8.43 -3.88 21.18
N GLY A 233 -7.54 -4.58 21.87
CA GLY A 233 -7.88 -5.44 23.00
C GLY A 233 -8.67 -6.70 22.61
N GLU A 234 -8.56 -7.15 21.36
CA GLU A 234 -9.21 -8.37 20.85
C GLU A 234 -8.35 -9.63 21.07
N LEU A 235 -7.09 -9.45 21.46
CA LEU A 235 -6.09 -10.47 21.82
C LEU A 235 -5.30 -9.98 23.04
#